data_AF-A0A067KI41-F1
#
_entry.id   AF-A0A067KI41-F1
#
_cell.length_a   1.000
_cell.length_b   1.000
_cell.length_c   1.000
_cell.angle_alpha   90.00
_cell.angle_beta   90.00
_cell.angle_gamma   90.00
#
_symmetry.space_group_name_H-M   'P 1'
#
loop_
_entity.id
_entity.type
_entity.pdbx_description
1 polymer ?
#
loop_
_entity_poly.entity_id
_entity_poly.type
_entity_poly.pdbx_seq_one_letter_code
_entity_poly.pdbx_strand_id
1 'polypeptide(L)'
;MVPKKSNSSNMAKVAEAINKKIVAEGSGKEVPSEVLGTQLAEVDTIARVTPSKIPPSSSIVEPPKKRQRETNDDGPSREITRNCLFCANSHYDEHLDDVATRNLFNQCLFQAVKANNMHFAQISKLKASYTGMEVKKNQMEDALKSVEVSMKEQKAQHKVEIVAREAEIDK
;
A
#
# COMPACT_ATOMS: atom_id res chain seq x y z
N MET A 1 -43.14 22.47 -0.10
CA MET A 1 -42.29 21.48 0.60
C MET A 1 -41.33 22.23 1.51
N VAL A 2 -41.29 21.89 2.80
CA VAL A 2 -40.43 22.57 3.80
C VAL A 2 -39.19 21.69 4.06
N PRO A 3 -37.96 22.22 3.96
CA PRO A 3 -36.75 21.43 4.23
C PRO A 3 -36.63 21.12 5.73
N LYS A 4 -36.57 19.84 6.08
CA LYS A 4 -36.25 19.37 7.43
C LYS A 4 -34.76 19.60 7.71
N LYS A 5 -34.46 20.44 8.70
CA LYS A 5 -33.13 20.56 9.33
C LYS A 5 -32.76 19.25 10.02
N SER A 6 -31.68 18.62 9.60
CA SER A 6 -31.08 17.48 10.29
C SER A 6 -30.02 17.96 11.29
N ASN A 7 -30.05 17.38 12.49
CA ASN A 7 -29.15 17.69 13.60
C ASN A 7 -27.77 17.05 13.38
N SER A 8 -26.78 17.82 12.94
CA SER A 8 -25.39 17.39 12.71
C SER A 8 -24.45 17.54 13.93
N SER A 9 -25.00 17.72 15.14
CA SER A 9 -24.25 18.19 16.32
C SER A 9 -23.30 17.16 17.00
N ASN A 10 -23.32 15.87 16.63
CA ASN A 10 -22.59 14.85 17.41
C ASN A 10 -21.19 14.47 16.88
N MET A 11 -20.87 14.76 15.62
CA MET A 11 -19.56 14.37 15.04
C MET A 11 -18.40 15.29 15.46
N ALA A 12 -18.68 16.57 15.76
CA ALA A 12 -17.65 17.54 16.09
C ALA A 12 -16.92 17.25 17.43
N LYS A 13 -17.61 16.63 18.40
CA LYS A 13 -17.04 16.36 19.73
C LYS A 13 -16.04 15.18 19.75
N VAL A 14 -16.11 14.26 18.79
CA VAL A 14 -15.19 13.11 18.72
C VAL A 14 -13.80 13.53 18.24
N ALA A 15 -13.72 14.53 17.34
CA ALA A 15 -12.44 15.02 16.81
C ALA A 15 -11.61 15.78 17.88
N GLU A 16 -12.26 16.49 18.80
CA GLU A 16 -11.55 17.27 19.84
C GLU A 16 -10.88 16.37 20.89
N ALA A 17 -11.45 15.21 21.20
CA ALA A 17 -10.90 14.29 22.20
C ALA A 17 -9.60 13.60 21.75
N ILE A 18 -9.40 13.40 20.45
CA ILE A 18 -8.22 12.72 19.90
C ILE A 18 -6.98 13.64 19.94
N ASN A 19 -7.16 14.96 19.76
CA ASN A 19 -6.05 15.91 19.74
C ASN A 19 -5.49 16.24 21.13
N LYS A 20 -6.24 16.01 22.22
CA LYS A 20 -5.77 16.29 23.60
C LYS A 20 -4.88 15.20 24.21
N LYS A 21 -4.70 14.05 23.55
CA LYS A 21 -3.87 12.94 24.10
C LYS A 21 -2.42 12.91 23.61
N ILE A 22 -2.02 13.80 22.68
CA ILE A 22 -0.67 13.77 22.07
C ILE A 22 0.32 14.71 22.79
N VAL A 23 -0.12 15.59 23.70
CA VAL A 23 0.74 16.63 24.31
C VAL A 23 1.43 16.19 25.61
N ALA A 24 1.15 15.00 26.15
CA ALA A 24 1.54 14.66 27.53
C ALA A 24 2.65 13.59 27.71
N GLU A 25 3.36 13.15 26.66
CA GLU A 25 4.46 12.18 26.77
C GLU A 25 5.74 12.64 26.04
N GLY A 26 6.20 13.84 26.39
CA GLY A 26 7.47 14.39 25.91
C GLY A 26 8.31 14.93 27.05
N SER A 27 8.64 14.10 28.04
CA SER A 27 9.61 14.46 29.08
C SER A 27 10.39 13.23 29.51
N GLY A 28 11.67 13.18 29.11
CA GLY A 28 12.67 12.46 29.88
C GLY A 28 13.60 11.56 29.08
N LYS A 29 14.81 12.11 28.86
CA LYS A 29 16.11 11.44 28.69
C LYS A 29 16.51 11.13 27.24
N GLU A 30 17.24 12.09 26.67
CA GLU A 30 18.23 11.88 25.62
C GLU A 30 19.10 10.66 25.96
N VAL A 31 18.98 9.62 25.14
CA VAL A 31 19.97 8.56 25.02
C VAL A 31 20.88 8.94 23.86
N PRO A 32 22.22 8.93 24.02
CA PRO A 32 23.13 9.16 22.91
C PRO A 32 22.91 8.09 21.83
N SER A 33 22.42 8.51 20.67
CA SER A 33 22.31 7.65 19.49
C SER A 33 23.71 7.46 18.91
N GLU A 34 24.36 6.35 19.24
CA GLU A 34 25.57 5.90 18.55
C GLU A 34 25.26 5.72 17.06
N VAL A 35 25.91 6.57 16.26
CA VAL A 35 25.93 6.49 14.80
C VAL A 35 26.73 5.26 14.41
N LEU A 36 26.04 4.16 14.08
CA LEU A 36 26.67 3.02 13.41
C LEU A 36 27.04 3.44 11.99
N GLY A 37 28.33 3.77 11.83
CA GLY A 37 28.96 4.04 10.55
C GLY A 37 28.72 2.89 9.58
N THR A 38 28.01 3.19 8.49
CA THR A 38 27.87 2.28 7.37
C THR A 38 29.19 2.31 6.60
N GLN A 39 30.04 1.28 6.78
CA GLN A 39 31.14 1.04 5.84
C GLN A 39 30.53 0.70 4.48
N LEU A 40 30.67 1.63 3.55
CA LEU A 40 30.35 1.44 2.14
C LEU A 40 31.43 0.53 1.56
N ALA A 41 31.13 -0.76 1.42
CA ALA A 41 31.96 -1.68 0.66
C ALA A 41 31.83 -1.33 -0.83
N GLU A 42 32.88 -0.77 -1.42
CA GLU A 42 33.04 -0.66 -2.87
C GLU A 42 33.06 -2.07 -3.48
N VAL A 43 31.90 -2.52 -3.97
CA VAL A 43 31.80 -3.70 -4.83
C VAL A 43 31.96 -3.22 -6.27
N ASP A 44 33.20 -3.34 -6.75
CA ASP A 44 33.59 -3.07 -8.12
C ASP A 44 32.90 -4.07 -9.06
N THR A 45 31.78 -3.65 -9.65
CA THR A 45 30.96 -4.50 -10.52
C THR A 45 31.35 -4.21 -11.96
N ILE A 46 32.30 -5.00 -12.48
CA ILE A 46 32.64 -5.03 -13.91
C ILE A 46 31.43 -5.58 -14.68
N ALA A 47 30.61 -4.67 -15.20
CA ALA A 47 29.50 -4.98 -16.10
C ALA A 47 30.04 -5.38 -17.47
N ARG A 48 30.24 -6.68 -17.67
CA ARG A 48 30.50 -7.25 -19.00
C ARG A 48 29.20 -7.20 -19.80
N VAL A 49 29.09 -6.20 -20.68
CA VAL A 49 27.96 -6.02 -21.60
C VAL A 49 27.98 -7.15 -22.64
N THR A 50 27.10 -8.12 -22.45
CA THR A 50 26.79 -9.13 -23.49
C THR A 50 25.74 -8.51 -24.42
N PRO A 51 25.97 -8.45 -25.75
CA PRO A 51 24.94 -8.01 -26.69
C PRO A 51 23.80 -9.03 -26.70
N SER A 52 22.68 -8.67 -26.06
CA SER A 52 21.45 -9.45 -26.06
C SER A 52 20.85 -9.45 -27.46
N LYS A 53 20.84 -10.63 -28.09
CA LYS A 53 20.19 -10.89 -29.37
C LYS A 53 18.68 -10.88 -29.11
N ILE A 54 18.02 -9.78 -29.47
CA ILE A 54 16.58 -9.59 -29.34
C ILE A 54 15.86 -10.73 -30.09
N PRO A 55 15.02 -11.54 -29.44
CA PRO A 55 14.20 -12.52 -30.14
C PRO A 55 13.07 -11.80 -30.89
N PRO A 56 12.59 -12.36 -32.01
CA PRO A 56 11.54 -11.76 -32.82
C PRO A 56 10.26 -11.57 -32.00
N SER A 57 9.70 -10.37 -32.06
CA SER A 57 8.43 -9.98 -31.46
C SER A 57 7.35 -11.00 -31.81
N SER A 58 6.85 -11.69 -30.80
CA SER A 58 5.76 -12.64 -30.93
C SER A 58 4.45 -11.92 -31.27
N SER A 59 3.74 -12.56 -32.19
CA SER A 59 2.38 -12.29 -32.66
C SER A 59 1.40 -11.95 -31.54
N ILE A 60 0.63 -10.88 -31.75
CA ILE A 60 -0.62 -10.58 -31.03
C ILE A 60 -1.61 -11.70 -31.36
N VAL A 61 -1.65 -12.72 -30.51
CA VAL A 61 -2.75 -13.67 -30.45
C VAL A 61 -3.79 -13.08 -29.50
N GLU A 62 -4.95 -12.74 -30.06
CA GLU A 62 -6.09 -12.23 -29.33
C GLU A 62 -6.46 -13.21 -28.19
N PRO A 63 -6.60 -12.76 -26.94
CA PRO A 63 -6.89 -13.66 -25.83
C PRO A 63 -8.29 -14.27 -26.01
N PRO A 64 -8.44 -15.61 -25.85
CA PRO A 64 -9.76 -16.22 -25.92
C PRO A 64 -10.65 -15.65 -24.80
N LYS A 65 -11.76 -15.04 -25.21
CA LYS A 65 -12.83 -14.53 -24.31
C LYS A 65 -13.35 -15.68 -23.44
N LYS A 66 -12.77 -15.83 -22.24
CA LYS A 66 -13.30 -16.71 -21.20
C LYS A 66 -14.62 -16.12 -20.71
N ARG A 67 -15.68 -16.92 -20.84
CA ARG A 67 -16.99 -16.63 -20.23
C ARG A 67 -16.79 -16.47 -18.73
N GLN A 68 -17.20 -15.31 -18.23
CA GLN A 68 -17.30 -14.98 -16.82
C GLN A 68 -18.33 -15.92 -16.20
N ARG A 69 -17.86 -16.97 -15.53
CA ARG A 69 -18.69 -17.80 -14.67
C ARG A 69 -18.86 -17.02 -13.37
N GLU A 70 -20.11 -16.73 -13.01
CA GLU A 70 -20.48 -16.14 -11.72
C GLU A 70 -19.75 -16.91 -10.62
N THR A 71 -18.77 -16.25 -10.03
CA THR A 71 -18.04 -16.75 -8.89
C THR A 71 -18.82 -16.22 -7.71
N ASN A 72 -19.53 -17.12 -7.01
CA ASN A 72 -20.18 -16.79 -5.75
C ASN A 72 -19.16 -16.07 -4.87
N ASP A 73 -19.49 -14.83 -4.49
CA ASP A 73 -18.78 -14.05 -3.49
C ASP A 73 -18.89 -14.75 -2.12
N ASP A 74 -18.20 -15.88 -1.96
CA ASP A 74 -17.90 -16.41 -0.64
C ASP A 74 -16.75 -15.57 -0.11
N GLY A 75 -17.13 -14.41 0.45
CA GLY A 75 -16.20 -13.39 0.90
C GLY A 75 -15.19 -13.95 1.90
N PRO A 76 -14.04 -13.26 2.11
CA PRO A 76 -12.94 -13.69 2.98
C PRO A 76 -13.28 -13.88 4.47
N SER A 77 -14.56 -13.81 4.84
CA SER A 77 -15.03 -13.73 6.22
C SER A 77 -15.27 -15.08 6.89
N ARG A 78 -15.26 -16.22 6.17
CA ARG A 78 -15.50 -17.54 6.79
C ARG A 78 -14.25 -18.27 7.27
N GLU A 79 -13.06 -17.85 6.86
CA GLU A 79 -11.81 -18.53 7.25
C GLU A 79 -11.25 -18.05 8.60
N ILE A 80 -11.53 -16.81 8.99
CA ILE A 80 -11.02 -16.25 10.26
C ILE A 80 -11.74 -16.85 11.46
N THR A 81 -13.00 -17.26 11.32
CA THR A 81 -13.82 -17.81 12.42
C THR A 81 -13.42 -19.23 12.82
N ARG A 82 -12.61 -19.95 12.04
CA ARG A 82 -12.17 -21.32 12.38
C ARG A 82 -10.93 -21.37 13.29
N ASN A 83 -10.21 -20.26 13.46
CA ASN A 83 -8.95 -20.26 14.21
C ASN A 83 -9.09 -19.82 15.68
N CYS A 84 -10.29 -19.41 16.10
CA CYS A 84 -10.60 -19.16 17.50
C CYS A 84 -11.65 -20.18 17.95
N LEU A 85 -11.23 -21.43 18.10
CA LEU A 85 -11.96 -22.46 18.86
C LEU A 85 -11.88 -22.11 20.36
N PHE A 86 -12.38 -20.94 20.75
CA PHE A 86 -12.86 -20.81 22.11
C PHE A 86 -14.11 -21.69 22.16
N CYS A 87 -14.01 -22.83 22.85
CA CYS A 87 -15.16 -23.68 23.14
C CYS A 87 -16.20 -22.81 23.84
N ALA A 88 -17.19 -22.32 23.08
CA ALA A 88 -18.33 -21.59 23.64
C ALA A 88 -19.24 -22.48 24.51
N ASN A 89 -18.91 -23.77 24.66
CA ASN A 89 -19.55 -24.67 25.60
C ASN A 89 -18.94 -24.47 26.99
N SER A 90 -19.51 -23.54 27.75
CA SER A 90 -19.25 -23.33 29.18
C SER A 90 -19.48 -24.57 30.04
N HIS A 91 -20.17 -25.59 29.52
CA HIS A 91 -20.45 -26.86 30.22
C HIS A 91 -19.23 -27.76 30.44
N TYR A 92 -18.07 -27.47 29.83
CA TYR A 92 -16.84 -28.25 30.04
C TYR A 92 -15.95 -27.72 31.17
N ASP A 93 -16.27 -26.55 31.74
CA ASP A 93 -15.37 -25.85 32.66
C ASP A 93 -15.42 -26.39 34.10
N GLU A 94 -16.50 -27.08 34.48
CA GLU A 94 -16.68 -27.60 35.85
C GLU A 94 -15.80 -28.83 36.19
N HIS A 95 -15.14 -29.43 35.21
CA HIS A 95 -14.39 -30.69 35.39
C HIS A 95 -12.89 -30.62 35.05
N LEU A 96 -12.37 -29.45 34.65
CA LEU A 96 -10.94 -29.29 34.37
C LEU A 96 -10.19 -28.94 35.67
N ASP A 97 -9.06 -29.59 35.91
CA ASP A 97 -8.15 -29.17 36.97
C ASP A 97 -7.43 -27.85 36.61
N ASP A 98 -6.89 -27.16 37.62
CA ASP A 98 -6.19 -25.88 37.45
C ASP A 98 -5.01 -25.94 36.47
N VAL A 99 -4.43 -27.12 36.25
CA VAL A 99 -3.28 -27.32 35.35
C VAL A 99 -3.76 -27.41 33.91
N ALA A 100 -4.80 -28.18 33.64
CA ALA A 100 -5.44 -28.31 32.33
C ALA A 100 -6.00 -26.97 31.86
N THR A 101 -6.66 -26.24 32.76
CA THR A 101 -7.18 -24.89 32.49
C THR A 101 -6.06 -23.92 32.10
N ARG A 102 -4.97 -23.87 32.88
CA ARG A 102 -3.80 -23.04 32.54
C ARG A 102 -3.14 -23.44 31.22
N ASN A 103 -3.03 -24.73 30.93
CA ASN A 103 -2.45 -25.21 29.68
C ASN A 103 -3.30 -24.80 28.46
N LEU A 104 -4.63 -24.93 28.56
CA LEU A 104 -5.56 -24.49 27.52
C LEU A 104 -5.42 -22.99 27.25
N PHE A 105 -5.40 -22.17 28.31
CA PHE A 105 -5.20 -20.72 28.17
C PHE A 105 -3.88 -20.37 27.49
N ASN A 106 -2.78 -21.02 27.88
CA ASN A 106 -1.47 -20.78 27.25
C ASN A 106 -1.45 -21.17 25.77
N GLN A 107 -2.10 -22.29 25.42
CA GLN A 107 -2.22 -22.73 24.03
C GLN A 107 -3.03 -21.72 23.19
N CYS A 108 -4.17 -21.27 23.71
CA CYS A 108 -4.98 -20.24 23.07
C CYS A 108 -4.20 -18.93 22.89
N LEU A 109 -3.47 -18.49 23.92
CA LEU A 109 -2.65 -17.28 23.86
C LEU A 109 -1.55 -17.40 22.80
N PHE A 110 -0.83 -18.53 22.75
CA PHE A 110 0.22 -18.75 21.75
C PHE A 110 -0.34 -18.75 20.32
N GLN A 111 -1.50 -19.38 20.10
CA GLN A 111 -2.18 -19.36 18.80
C GLN A 111 -2.62 -17.95 18.41
N ALA A 112 -3.19 -17.18 19.34
CA ALA A 112 -3.60 -15.80 19.11
C ALA A 112 -2.40 -14.90 18.76
N VAL A 113 -1.30 -15.01 19.50
CA VAL A 113 -0.05 -14.28 19.22
C VAL A 113 0.48 -14.66 17.84
N LYS A 114 0.49 -15.94 17.49
CA LYS A 114 0.94 -16.40 16.17
C LYS A 114 0.07 -15.85 15.04
N ALA A 115 -1.25 -15.89 15.20
CA ALA A 115 -2.20 -15.33 14.23
C ALA A 115 -1.96 -13.82 14.04
N ASN A 116 -1.82 -13.08 15.14
CA ASN A 116 -1.55 -11.65 15.11
C ASN A 116 -0.23 -11.33 14.42
N ASN A 117 0.83 -12.09 14.67
CA ASN A 117 2.12 -11.91 14.01
C ASN A 117 2.04 -12.11 12.49
N MET A 118 1.26 -13.10 12.02
CA MET A 118 1.04 -13.32 10.60
C MET A 118 0.28 -12.14 9.96
N HIS A 119 -0.79 -11.66 10.60
CA HIS A 119 -1.53 -10.49 10.13
C HIS A 119 -0.66 -9.22 10.12
N PHE A 120 0.15 -9.01 11.16
CA PHE A 120 1.06 -7.87 11.23
C PHE A 120 2.09 -7.89 10.10
N ALA A 121 2.66 -9.06 9.78
CA ALA A 121 3.58 -9.21 8.65
C ALA A 121 2.90 -8.91 7.30
N GLN A 122 1.66 -9.36 7.11
CA GLN A 122 0.88 -9.06 5.90
C GLN A 122 0.57 -7.56 5.77
N ILE A 123 0.11 -6.93 6.85
CA ILE A 123 -0.18 -5.48 6.89
C ILE A 123 1.10 -4.68 6.59
N SER A 124 2.23 -5.08 7.16
CA SER A 124 3.52 -4.42 6.93
C SER A 124 3.97 -4.53 5.47
N LYS A 125 3.81 -5.72 4.85
CA LYS A 125 4.08 -5.91 3.42
C LYS A 125 3.18 -5.04 2.56
N LEU A 126 1.87 -5.02 2.83
CA LEU A 126 0.91 -4.20 2.10
C LEU A 126 1.25 -2.71 2.19
N LYS A 127 1.63 -2.22 3.38
CA LYS A 127 2.05 -0.83 3.59
C LYS A 127 3.30 -0.49 2.77
N ALA A 128 4.30 -1.37 2.74
CA ALA A 128 5.50 -1.15 1.94
C ALA A 128 5.19 -1.11 0.43
N SER A 129 4.36 -2.04 -0.06
CA SER A 129 3.91 -2.05 -1.46
C SER A 129 3.12 -0.80 -1.82
N TYR A 130 2.24 -0.32 -0.93
CA TYR A 130 1.47 0.91 -1.11
C TYR A 130 2.38 2.12 -1.26
N THR A 131 3.36 2.30 -0.36
CA THR A 131 4.33 3.40 -0.45
C THR A 131 5.11 3.35 -1.76
N GLY A 132 5.56 2.18 -2.19
CA GLY A 132 6.27 2.02 -3.47
C GLY A 132 5.40 2.40 -4.68
N MET A 133 4.11 2.07 -4.65
CA MET A 133 3.15 2.46 -5.67
C MET A 133 2.88 3.97 -5.69
N GLU A 134 2.77 4.62 -4.52
CA GLU A 134 2.60 6.08 -4.43
C GLU A 134 3.80 6.83 -5.02
N VAL A 135 5.03 6.38 -4.74
CA VAL A 135 6.25 6.95 -5.35
C VAL A 135 6.22 6.80 -6.87
N LYS A 136 5.87 5.61 -7.39
CA LYS A 136 5.79 5.36 -8.83
C LYS A 136 4.71 6.21 -9.50
N LYS A 137 3.56 6.40 -8.84
CA LYS A 137 2.49 7.28 -9.31
C LYS A 137 2.99 8.72 -9.46
N ASN A 138 3.68 9.25 -8.46
CA ASN A 138 4.24 10.60 -8.52
C ASN A 138 5.25 10.75 -9.66
N GLN A 139 6.15 9.77 -9.85
CA GLN A 139 7.09 9.76 -10.98
C GLN A 139 6.38 9.76 -12.35
N MET A 140 5.31 8.95 -12.49
CA MET A 140 4.52 8.93 -13.72
C MET A 140 3.78 10.26 -13.96
N GLU A 141 3.28 10.90 -12.91
CA GLU A 141 2.64 12.21 -13.00
C GLU A 141 3.64 13.28 -13.48
N ASP A 142 4.86 13.27 -12.93
CA ASP A 142 5.91 14.20 -13.33
C ASP A 142 6.37 13.96 -14.77
N ALA A 143 6.53 12.70 -15.18
CA ALA A 143 6.85 12.35 -16.56
C ALA A 143 5.75 12.84 -17.53
N LEU A 144 4.48 12.70 -17.15
CA LEU A 144 3.35 13.17 -17.96
C LEU A 144 3.32 14.69 -18.09
N LYS A 145 3.58 15.43 -16.99
CA LYS A 145 3.73 16.89 -17.02
C LYS A 145 4.87 17.33 -17.93
N SER A 146 6.02 16.65 -17.87
CA SER A 146 7.18 16.93 -18.73
C SER A 146 6.87 16.74 -20.22
N VAL A 147 6.20 15.64 -20.58
CA VAL A 147 5.75 15.38 -21.95
C VAL A 147 4.76 16.45 -22.42
N GLU A 148 3.83 16.89 -21.57
CA GLU A 148 2.89 17.95 -21.91
C GLU A 148 3.60 19.28 -22.21
N VAL A 149 4.59 19.66 -21.41
CA VAL A 149 5.40 20.87 -21.63
C VAL A 149 6.17 20.77 -22.94
N SER A 150 6.88 19.66 -23.17
CA SER A 150 7.65 19.43 -24.40
C SER A 150 6.77 19.47 -25.65
N MET A 151 5.58 18.88 -25.60
CA MET A 151 4.62 18.92 -26.71
C MET A 151 4.13 20.35 -27.01
N LYS A 152 3.88 21.16 -25.97
CA LYS A 152 3.49 22.57 -26.14
C LYS A 152 4.61 23.40 -26.75
N GLU A 153 5.85 23.18 -26.32
CA GLU A 153 7.03 23.86 -26.86
C GLU A 153 7.26 23.49 -28.33
N GLN A 154 7.25 22.20 -28.66
CA GLN A 154 7.40 21.74 -30.04
C GLN A 154 6.31 22.34 -30.96
N LYS A 155 5.07 22.40 -30.46
CA LYS A 155 3.95 23.05 -31.17
C LYS A 155 4.19 24.54 -31.40
N ALA A 156 4.79 25.25 -30.43
CA ALA A 156 5.12 26.65 -30.57
C ALA A 156 6.27 26.86 -31.58
N GLN A 157 7.33 26.06 -31.49
CA GLN A 157 8.46 26.11 -32.43
C GLN A 157 8.00 25.86 -33.87
N HIS A 158 7.17 24.83 -34.10
CA HIS A 158 6.64 24.52 -35.43
C HIS A 158 5.76 25.66 -36.00
N LYS A 159 4.99 26.35 -35.15
CA LYS A 159 4.22 27.52 -35.58
C LYS A 159 5.13 28.66 -36.05
N VAL A 160 6.24 28.90 -35.34
CA VAL A 160 7.22 29.94 -35.72
C VAL A 160 7.89 29.57 -37.04
N GLU A 161 8.24 28.29 -37.23
CA GLU A 161 8.85 27.80 -38.47
C GLU A 161 7.94 28.00 -39.69
N ILE A 162 6.63 27.73 -39.55
CA ILE A 162 5.65 27.98 -40.61
C ILE A 162 5.64 29.47 -40.99
N VAL A 163 5.51 30.37 -40.01
CA VAL A 163 5.45 31.83 -40.26
C VAL A 163 6.74 32.33 -40.92
N ALA A 164 7.89 31.81 -40.50
CA ALA A 164 9.17 32.17 -41.10
C ALA A 164 9.27 31.75 -42.57
N ARG A 165 8.77 30.56 -42.92
CA ARG A 165 8.73 30.08 -44.31
C ARG A 165 7.74 30.85 -45.19
N GLU A 166 6.57 31.19 -44.64
CA GLU A 166 5.59 32.03 -45.35
C GLU A 166 6.20 33.40 -45.72
N ALA A 167 6.90 34.05 -44.78
CA ALA A 167 7.58 35.32 -45.03
C ALA A 167 8.77 35.24 -46.02
N GLU A 168 9.31 34.05 -46.25
CA GLU A 168 10.36 33.82 -47.25
C GLU A 168 9.79 33.69 -48.67
N ILE A 169 8.61 33.08 -48.80
CA ILE A 169 7.92 32.90 -50.10
C ILE A 169 7.42 34.24 -50.66
N ASP A 170 7.09 35.20 -49.80
CA ASP A 170 6.60 36.53 -50.20
C ASP A 170 7.70 37.49 -50.71
N LYS A 171 8.96 37.06 -50.78
CA LYS A 171 10.10 37.85 -51.28
C LYS A 171 10.43 37.56 -52.74
#